data_AF-A0A934WY63-F1
#
_entry.id   AF-A0A934WY63-F1
#
_cell.length_a   1.000
_cell.length_b   1.000
_cell.length_c   1.000
_cell.angle_alpha   90.00
_cell.angle_beta   90.00
_cell.angle_gamma   90.00
#
_symmetry.space_group_name_H-M   'P 1'
#
loop_
_entity.id
_entity.type
_entity.pdbx_description
1 polymer ?
#
loop_
_entity_poly.entity_id
_entity_poly.type
_entity_poly.pdbx_seq_one_letter_code
_entity_poly.pdbx_strand_id
1 'polypeptide(L)' 'MIDEYRLIVNPIVLREGTPLFKNIRKKLGLKLIDCQSFKCGNILLIYHPKK' A
#
# COMPACT_ATOMS: atom_id res chain seq x y z
N MET A 1 17.40 -0.31 1.36
CA MET A 1 16.54 0.54 0.52
C MET A 1 15.38 -0.33 0.07
N ILE A 2 14.15 0.19 0.03
CA ILE A 2 12.99 -0.58 -0.46
C ILE A 2 12.76 -0.14 -1.90
N ASP A 3 12.72 -1.10 -2.82
CA ASP A 3 12.56 -0.82 -4.24
C ASP A 3 11.10 -0.95 -4.71
N GLU A 4 10.28 -1.70 -3.97
CA GLU A 4 8.87 -1.94 -4.32
C GLU A 4 7.99 -2.08 -3.08
N TYR A 5 6.78 -1.53 -3.14
CA TYR A 5 5.74 -1.69 -2.15
C TYR A 5 4.53 -2.41 -2.77
N ARG A 6 4.16 -3.55 -2.18
CA ARG A 6 2.94 -4.29 -2.52
C ARG A 6 1.92 -4.12 -1.40
N LEU A 7 0.86 -3.37 -1.67
CA LEU A 7 -0.18 -3.04 -0.69
C LEU A 7 -1.46 -3.77 -1.07
N ILE A 8 -1.98 -4.60 -0.16
CA ILE A 8 -3.29 -5.23 -0.34
C ILE A 8 -4.34 -4.42 0.42
N VAL A 9 -5.32 -3.91 -0.31
CA VAL A 9 -6.51 -3.26 0.25
C VAL A 9 -7.58 -4.32 0.45
N ASN A 10 -8.06 -4.43 1.69
CA ASN A 10 -9.17 -5.30 2.07
C ASN A 10 -10.43 -4.43 2.22
N PRO A 11 -11.60 -4.85 1.71
CA PRO A 11 -12.84 -4.06 1.73
C PRO A 11 -13.53 -4.09 3.10
N ILE A 12 -12.82 -3.67 4.15
CA ILE A 12 -13.32 -3.60 5.52
C ILE A 12 -12.85 -2.33 6.21
N VAL A 13 -13.72 -1.72 7.02
CA VAL A 13 -13.39 -0.57 7.85
C VAL A 13 -12.94 -1.08 9.22
N LEU A 14 -11.67 -0.88 9.55
CA LEU A 14 -11.13 -1.21 10.87
C LEU A 14 -11.40 -0.05 11.85
N ARG A 15 -11.90 -0.36 13.05
CA ARG A 15 -12.09 0.63 14.12
C ARG A 15 -10.77 0.99 14.82
N GLU A 16 -9.91 0.00 15.00
CA GLU A 16 -8.60 0.11 15.66
C GLU A 16 -7.63 -0.91 15.07
N GLY A 17 -6.33 -0.67 15.24
CA GLY A 17 -5.31 -1.57 14.72
C GLY A 17 -3.92 -0.95 14.71
N THR A 18 -2.98 -1.73 14.19
CA THR A 18 -1.59 -1.27 14.03
C THR A 18 -1.41 -0.59 12.67
N PRO A 19 -0.98 0.69 12.62
CA PRO A 19 -0.67 1.35 11.36
C PRO A 19 0.44 0.63 10.60
N LEU A 20 0.24 0.40 9.30
CA LEU A 20 1.24 -0.25 8.42
C LEU A 20 2.57 0.51 8.41
N PHE A 21 2.51 1.84 8.43
CA PHE A 21 3.67 2.69 8.52
C PHE A 21 3.63 3.48 9.82
N LYS A 22 4.64 3.28 10.67
CA LYS A 22 4.86 4.07 11.88
C LYS A 22 6.00 5.06 11.63
N ASN A 23 5.89 6.26 12.16
CA ASN A 23 6.96 7.26 12.17
C ASN A 23 7.44 7.75 10.77
N ILE A 24 6.55 7.87 9.79
CA ILE A 24 6.89 8.55 8.52
C ILE A 24 7.14 10.04 8.83
N ARG A 25 8.41 10.46 8.83
CA ARG A 25 8.82 11.85 9.09
C ARG A 25 8.72 12.76 7.87
N LYS A 26 8.72 12.19 6.67
CA LYS A 26 8.67 12.90 5.39
C LYS A 26 7.76 12.13 4.44
N LYS A 27 7.00 12.85 3.60
CA LYS A 27 6.14 12.25 2.58
C LYS A 27 6.98 11.35 1.66
N LEU A 28 6.59 10.08 1.56
CA LEU A 28 7.19 9.14 0.61
C LEU A 28 6.48 9.28 -0.74
N GLY A 29 7.20 9.72 -1.77
CA GLY A 29 6.68 9.73 -3.12
C GLY A 29 6.57 8.30 -3.65
N LEU A 30 5.38 7.88 -4.08
CA LEU A 30 5.16 6.57 -4.68
C LEU A 30 4.58 6.73 -6.09
N LYS A 31 4.96 5.85 -7.01
CA LYS A 31 4.39 5.74 -8.37
C LYS A 31 3.69 4.39 -8.47
N LEU A 32 2.37 4.41 -8.72
CA LEU A 32 1.63 3.17 -9.00
C LEU A 32 2.15 2.60 -10.32
N ILE A 33 2.58 1.35 -10.29
CA ILE A 33 3.08 0.65 -11.48
C ILE A 33 2.12 -0.45 -11.94
N ASP A 34 1.34 -1.04 -11.02
CA ASP A 34 0.35 -2.06 -11.35
C ASP A 34 -0.78 -2.11 -10.30
N CYS A 35 -1.94 -2.63 -10.73
CA CYS A 35 -3.12 -2.81 -9.89
C CYS A 35 -3.86 -4.09 -10.31
N GLN A 36 -4.12 -4.98 -9.36
CA GLN A 36 -4.80 -6.24 -9.59
C GLN A 36 -5.97 -6.41 -8.62
N SER A 37 -7.19 -6.56 -9.14
CA SER A 37 -8.37 -6.95 -8.37
C SER A 37 -8.49 -8.47 -8.26
N PHE A 38 -8.78 -8.98 -7.07
CA PHE A 38 -9.08 -10.40 -6.83
C PHE A 38 -10.59 -10.65 -6.77
N LYS A 39 -11.02 -11.88 -7.09
CA LYS A 39 -12.43 -12.29 -7.01
C LYS A 39 -13.04 -12.17 -5.60
N CYS A 40 -12.21 -12.18 -4.55
CA CYS A 40 -12.64 -11.97 -3.16
C CYS A 40 -12.86 -10.50 -2.78
N GLY A 41 -12.68 -9.55 -3.71
CA GLY A 41 -12.85 -8.11 -3.46
C GLY A 41 -11.60 -7.40 -2.97
N ASN A 42 -10.52 -8.12 -2.69
CA ASN A 42 -9.23 -7.50 -2.38
C ASN A 42 -8.60 -6.86 -3.62
N ILE A 43 -7.78 -5.83 -3.40
CA ILE A 43 -7.03 -5.15 -4.46
C ILE A 43 -5.55 -5.14 -4.08
N LEU A 44 -4.68 -5.66 -4.93
CA LEU A 44 -3.23 -5.49 -4.83
C LEU A 44 -2.81 -4.25 -5.61
N LEU A 45 -2.13 -3.33 -4.94
CA LEU A 45 -1.50 -2.16 -5.52
C LEU A 45 0.02 -2.32 -5.44
N ILE A 46 0.71 -2.18 -6.58
CA ILE A 46 2.17 -2.28 -6.66
C ILE A 46 2.74 -0.90 -6.96
N TYR A 47 3.67 -0.44 -6.12
CA TYR A 47 4.29 0.88 -6.21
C TYR A 47 5.80 0.80 -6.23
N HIS A 48 6.44 1.71 -6.97
CA HIS A 48 7.85 2.02 -6.82
C HIS A 48 8.03 3.36 -6.10
N PRO A 49 9.05 3.51 -5.22
CA PRO A 49 9.42 4.81 -4.69
C PRO A 49 9.84 5.74 -5.83
N LYS A 50 9.31 6.96 -5.81
CA LYS A 50 9.82 8.04 -6.64
C LYS A 50 11.19 8.45 -6.08
N LYS A 51 12.18 8.57 -6.96
CA LYS A 51 13.47 9.16 -6.63
C LYS A 51 13.31 10.62 -6.24
#